data_AF-A0A524JB39-F1
#
_entry.id   AF-A0A524JB39-F1
#
_cell.length_a   1.000
_cell.length_b   1.000
_cell.length_c   1.000
_cell.angle_alpha   90.00
_cell.angle_beta   90.00
_cell.angle_gamma   90.00
#
_symmetry.space_group_name_H-M   'P 1'
#
loop_
_entity.id
_entity.type
_entity.pdbx_description
1 polymer ?
#
loop_
_entity_poly.entity_id
_entity_poly.type
_entity_poly.pdbx_seq_one_letter_code
_entity_poly.pdbx_strand_id
1 'polypeptide(L)'
;MSKAPTVPARFAGLFRAGLLGLGAVQTINGLYALLAPRSFFEDFPLGRGWVAALPAYSEHLVRDVGGLFLATAVILIAAGIYLERRLVGVALVSFLAFSIPHAVFHFLNLEPYEAGDAIANVVGLGATVGIPTGLLFLLGRPAEPRPASRRAAPGSAGSRVEGVPDSTRNPLIRYAYRQSRSREGEVMDPLRVFAHNPTVMMGYGIFELASERSQRVPERIKHLALLRAAMLCGCEWCLDYGSAISAAANVSEEDLRALPTYRGSDRFDAVEILVLDYASAISATPAEVSDELFAQLREHFDEPQLVELTSIIALENYRARFNWAFGLAGQGYADGAYCVRPEAAARAPAPTVGGSPD
;
A
#
# COMPACT_ATOMS: atom_id res chain seq x y z
N MET A 1 -0.97 14.89 16.74
CA MET A 1 0.23 14.39 16.03
C MET A 1 0.02 12.92 15.73
N SER A 2 -0.08 12.55 14.46
CA SER A 2 -0.25 11.14 14.06
C SER A 2 1.01 10.35 14.37
N LYS A 3 0.88 9.17 14.98
CA LYS A 3 2.00 8.30 15.35
C LYS A 3 2.71 7.85 14.05
N ALA A 4 4.04 7.98 14.00
CA ALA A 4 4.79 7.58 12.81
C ALA A 4 4.52 6.10 12.47
N PRO A 5 4.33 5.76 11.19
CA PRO A 5 4.04 4.39 10.79
C PRO A 5 5.21 3.46 11.17
N THR A 6 4.91 2.38 11.88
CA THR A 6 5.89 1.39 12.35
C THR A 6 5.98 0.17 11.43
N VAL A 7 6.98 -0.69 11.63
CA VAL A 7 7.05 -2.00 10.95
C VAL A 7 5.81 -2.87 11.25
N PRO A 8 5.47 -3.85 10.39
CA PRO A 8 4.37 -4.77 10.66
C PRO A 8 4.53 -5.49 12.01
N ALA A 9 3.52 -5.42 12.88
CA ALA A 9 3.59 -5.89 14.27
C ALA A 9 3.98 -7.38 14.38
N ARG A 10 3.42 -8.22 13.50
CA ARG A 10 3.74 -9.66 13.38
C ARG A 10 5.22 -9.97 13.15
N PHE A 11 6.00 -9.02 12.64
CA PHE A 11 7.44 -9.18 12.37
C PHE A 11 8.31 -8.30 13.26
N ALA A 12 7.75 -7.54 14.21
CA ALA A 12 8.51 -6.58 15.02
C ALA A 12 9.69 -7.23 15.76
N GLY A 13 9.50 -8.44 16.29
CA GLY A 13 10.58 -9.21 16.93
C GLY A 13 11.71 -9.57 15.95
N LEU A 14 11.36 -9.96 14.72
CA LEU A 14 12.34 -10.30 13.68
C LEU A 14 13.11 -9.06 13.20
N PHE A 15 12.42 -7.93 12.98
CA PHE A 15 13.08 -6.66 12.66
C PHE A 15 14.04 -6.24 13.76
N ARG A 16 13.61 -6.29 15.02
CA ARG A 16 14.45 -5.92 16.16
C ARG A 16 15.67 -6.83 16.27
N ALA A 17 15.48 -8.15 16.21
CA ALA A 17 16.58 -9.11 16.29
C ALA A 17 17.58 -8.91 15.13
N GLY A 18 17.10 -8.78 13.89
CA GLY A 18 17.97 -8.61 12.73
C GLY A 18 18.75 -7.28 12.75
N LEU A 19 18.07 -6.16 13.04
CA LEU A 19 18.69 -4.83 13.08
C LEU A 19 19.70 -4.70 14.23
N LEU A 20 19.34 -5.17 15.44
CA LEU A 20 20.25 -5.13 16.59
C LEU A 20 21.41 -6.12 16.42
N GLY A 21 21.18 -7.30 15.84
CA GLY A 21 22.22 -8.28 15.55
C GLY A 21 23.26 -7.75 14.57
N LEU A 22 22.80 -7.19 13.44
CA LEU A 22 23.69 -6.53 12.47
C LEU A 22 24.42 -5.33 13.09
N GLY A 23 23.72 -4.51 13.88
CA GLY A 23 24.30 -3.37 14.58
C GLY A 23 25.37 -3.77 15.61
N ALA A 24 25.17 -4.88 16.33
CA ALA A 24 26.13 -5.40 17.30
C ALA A 24 27.42 -5.88 16.61
N VAL A 25 27.30 -6.62 15.51
CA VAL A 25 28.46 -7.04 14.70
C VAL A 25 29.24 -5.82 14.20
N GLN A 26 28.54 -4.81 13.67
CA GLN A 26 29.17 -3.57 13.22
C GLN A 26 29.84 -2.80 14.37
N THR A 27 29.24 -2.78 15.55
CA THR A 27 29.83 -2.13 16.73
C THR A 27 31.12 -2.82 17.14
N ILE A 28 31.11 -4.15 17.24
CA ILE A 28 32.28 -4.95 17.65
C ILE A 28 33.42 -4.75 16.65
N ASN A 29 33.14 -4.93 15.36
CA ASN A 29 34.16 -4.81 14.32
C ASN A 29 34.66 -3.37 14.19
N GLY A 30 33.77 -2.37 14.30
CA GLY A 30 34.12 -0.96 14.21
C GLY A 30 35.02 -0.50 15.36
N LEU A 31 34.68 -0.89 16.60
CA LEU A 31 35.52 -0.61 17.76
C LEU A 31 36.87 -1.30 17.66
N TYR A 32 36.93 -2.56 17.20
CA TYR A 32 38.20 -3.27 17.04
C TYR A 32 39.11 -2.58 16.01
N ALA A 33 38.57 -2.25 14.83
CA ALA A 33 39.30 -1.55 13.79
C ALA A 33 39.77 -0.13 14.21
N LEU A 34 38.99 0.59 15.03
CA LEU A 34 39.36 1.94 15.49
C LEU A 34 40.38 1.94 16.63
N LEU A 35 40.20 1.05 17.61
CA LEU A 35 41.01 1.05 18.84
C LEU A 35 42.30 0.24 18.69
N ALA A 36 42.31 -0.79 17.85
CA ALA A 36 43.46 -1.64 17.60
C ALA A 36 43.62 -1.94 16.09
N PRO A 37 43.84 -0.91 15.24
CA PRO A 37 43.84 -1.06 13.78
C PRO A 37 44.89 -2.04 13.25
N ARG A 38 46.04 -2.14 13.92
CA ARG A 38 47.11 -3.07 13.52
C ARG A 38 46.70 -4.53 13.76
N SER A 39 46.22 -4.85 14.97
CA SER A 39 45.73 -6.19 15.30
C SER A 39 44.48 -6.54 14.49
N PHE A 40 43.57 -5.59 14.24
CA PHE A 40 42.45 -5.83 13.33
C PHE A 40 42.92 -6.25 11.93
N PHE A 41 43.96 -5.62 11.40
CA PHE A 41 44.51 -6.01 10.10
C PHE A 41 45.15 -7.41 10.13
N GLU A 42 45.98 -7.69 11.14
CA GLU A 42 46.79 -8.92 11.22
C GLU A 42 45.99 -10.13 11.70
N ASP A 43 45.04 -9.95 12.60
CA ASP A 43 44.40 -11.03 13.35
C ASP A 43 42.92 -11.21 12.99
N PHE A 44 42.26 -10.27 12.31
CA PHE A 44 40.81 -10.41 12.08
C PHE A 44 40.47 -11.57 11.14
N PRO A 45 39.42 -12.37 11.42
CA PRO A 45 38.78 -12.56 12.72
C PRO A 45 39.57 -13.56 13.57
N LEU A 46 39.73 -13.31 14.87
CA LEU A 46 40.21 -14.30 15.86
C LEU A 46 41.56 -14.98 15.53
N GLY A 47 42.55 -14.21 15.08
CA GLY A 47 43.89 -14.69 14.69
C GLY A 47 43.98 -15.29 13.28
N ARG A 48 42.96 -15.14 12.44
CA ARG A 48 42.89 -15.77 11.10
C ARG A 48 43.48 -14.92 9.97
N GLY A 49 43.76 -13.64 10.21
CA GLY A 49 44.43 -12.76 9.23
C GLY A 49 43.70 -12.57 7.91
N TRP A 50 42.37 -12.62 7.91
CA TRP A 50 41.54 -12.45 6.72
C TRP A 50 41.71 -11.09 6.03
N VAL A 51 42.03 -10.04 6.80
CA VAL A 51 42.27 -8.70 6.24
C VAL A 51 43.68 -8.59 5.69
N ALA A 52 44.68 -9.16 6.39
CA ALA A 52 46.06 -9.24 5.94
C ALA A 52 46.27 -10.11 4.68
N ALA A 53 45.31 -10.98 4.35
CA ALA A 53 45.31 -11.76 3.11
C ALA A 53 45.08 -10.91 1.84
N LEU A 54 44.72 -9.64 2.00
CA LEU A 54 44.40 -8.66 0.94
C LEU A 54 45.44 -7.51 0.97
N PRO A 55 45.35 -6.46 0.12
CA PRO A 55 46.45 -5.51 -0.11
C PRO A 55 47.02 -4.82 1.15
N ALA A 56 48.19 -4.19 0.99
CA ALA A 56 49.03 -3.69 2.07
C ALA A 56 48.30 -2.82 3.13
N TYR A 57 48.75 -2.96 4.37
CA TYR A 57 48.24 -2.23 5.53
C TYR A 57 48.25 -0.72 5.34
N SER A 58 47.12 -0.09 5.62
CA SER A 58 46.97 1.36 5.78
C SER A 58 46.16 1.65 7.02
N GLU A 59 46.78 2.26 8.03
CA GLU A 59 46.10 2.58 9.29
C GLU A 59 44.92 3.53 9.07
N HIS A 60 45.08 4.54 8.20
CA HIS A 60 44.02 5.48 7.86
C HIS A 60 42.81 4.73 7.29
N LEU A 61 43.03 3.82 6.35
CA LEU A 61 41.96 3.04 5.74
C LEU A 61 41.25 2.13 6.75
N VAL A 62 42.01 1.45 7.62
CA VAL A 62 41.43 0.58 8.65
C VAL A 62 40.58 1.39 9.63
N ARG A 63 41.05 2.59 10.04
CA ARG A 63 40.28 3.48 10.91
C ARG A 63 39.04 4.05 10.22
N ASP A 64 39.11 4.40 8.94
CA ASP A 64 37.95 4.85 8.17
C ASP A 64 36.88 3.77 8.06
N VAL A 65 37.29 2.52 7.79
CA VAL A 65 36.40 1.35 7.79
C VAL A 65 35.78 1.14 9.17
N GLY A 66 36.57 1.26 10.24
CA GLY A 66 36.06 1.21 11.61
C GLY A 66 35.03 2.31 11.90
N GLY A 67 35.27 3.54 11.44
CA GLY A 67 34.33 4.65 11.51
C GLY A 67 33.02 4.39 10.74
N LEU A 68 33.11 3.84 9.53
CA LEU A 68 31.95 3.44 8.73
C LEU A 68 31.11 2.35 9.43
N PHE A 69 31.77 1.36 10.04
CA PHE A 69 31.09 0.33 10.83
C PHE A 69 30.35 0.94 12.02
N LEU A 70 30.97 1.85 12.77
CA LEU A 70 30.26 2.53 13.87
C LEU A 70 29.09 3.39 13.37
N ALA A 71 29.26 4.14 12.29
CA ALA A 71 28.20 4.98 11.73
C ALA A 71 26.98 4.14 11.29
N THR A 72 27.22 3.03 10.60
CA THR A 72 26.15 2.11 10.21
C THR A 72 25.55 1.36 11.40
N ALA A 73 26.35 1.03 12.43
CA ALA A 73 25.86 0.44 13.67
C ALA A 73 24.85 1.35 14.38
N VAL A 74 25.15 2.65 14.50
CA VAL A 74 24.26 3.64 15.14
C VAL A 74 22.89 3.66 14.45
N ILE A 75 22.88 3.72 13.11
CA ILE A 75 21.64 3.77 12.33
C ILE A 75 20.85 2.47 12.46
N LEU A 76 21.52 1.30 12.39
CA LEU A 76 20.88 -0.01 12.54
C LEU A 76 20.30 -0.21 13.95
N ILE A 77 21.04 0.18 15.00
CA ILE A 77 20.59 0.06 16.38
C ILE A 77 19.41 0.99 16.63
N ALA A 78 19.48 2.25 16.19
CA ALA A 78 18.36 3.18 16.28
C ALA A 78 17.12 2.63 15.56
N ALA A 79 17.27 2.10 14.34
CA ALA A 79 16.19 1.45 13.62
C ALA A 79 15.60 0.24 14.37
N GLY A 80 16.43 -0.57 15.03
CA GLY A 80 16.00 -1.72 15.83
C GLY A 80 15.28 -1.35 17.13
N ILE A 81 15.62 -0.21 17.74
CA ILE A 81 14.98 0.33 18.94
C ILE A 81 13.62 0.94 18.57
N TYR A 82 13.61 1.90 17.64
CA TYR A 82 12.42 2.70 17.32
C TYR A 82 11.44 2.00 16.39
N LEU A 83 11.90 1.09 15.52
CA LEU A 83 11.09 0.33 14.56
C LEU A 83 10.15 1.20 13.70
N GLU A 84 10.54 2.45 13.47
CA GLU A 84 9.85 3.36 12.57
C GLU A 84 10.09 2.92 11.13
N ARG A 85 9.02 2.81 10.32
CA ARG A 85 9.09 2.19 9.00
C ARG A 85 10.07 2.89 8.06
N ARG A 86 10.12 4.22 8.09
CA ARG A 86 11.03 5.02 7.25
C ARG A 86 12.47 4.88 7.72
N LEU A 87 12.72 4.94 9.04
CA LEU A 87 14.05 4.76 9.61
C LEU A 87 14.60 3.36 9.30
N VAL A 88 13.78 2.31 9.48
CA VAL A 88 14.14 0.93 9.13
C VAL A 88 14.46 0.80 7.64
N GLY A 89 13.64 1.39 6.76
CA GLY A 89 13.91 1.39 5.32
C GLY A 89 15.24 2.04 4.96
N VAL A 90 15.50 3.24 5.48
CA VAL A 90 16.76 3.97 5.25
C VAL A 90 17.95 3.19 5.82
N ALA A 91 17.84 2.62 7.02
CA ALA A 91 18.90 1.85 7.65
C ALA A 91 19.29 0.62 6.82
N LEU A 92 18.30 -0.16 6.37
CA LEU A 92 18.52 -1.38 5.59
C LEU A 92 19.12 -1.07 4.21
N VAL A 93 18.61 -0.06 3.51
CA VAL A 93 19.13 0.35 2.19
C VAL A 93 20.55 0.89 2.31
N SER A 94 20.82 1.73 3.31
CA SER A 94 22.16 2.29 3.55
C SER A 94 23.17 1.20 3.88
N PHE A 95 22.78 0.22 4.71
CA PHE A 95 23.64 -0.91 5.03
C PHE A 95 23.93 -1.79 3.81
N LEU A 96 22.94 -2.06 2.97
CA LEU A 96 23.11 -2.82 1.72
C LEU A 96 24.01 -2.11 0.71
N ALA A 97 23.98 -0.77 0.65
CA ALA A 97 24.86 0.00 -0.21
C ALA A 97 26.35 -0.23 0.12
N PHE A 98 26.67 -0.55 1.37
CA PHE A 98 28.00 -0.99 1.79
C PHE A 98 28.19 -2.52 1.63
N SER A 99 27.25 -3.32 2.14
CA SER A 99 27.48 -4.77 2.29
C SER A 99 27.46 -5.52 0.96
N ILE A 100 26.70 -5.06 -0.05
CA ILE A 100 26.67 -5.71 -1.38
C ILE A 100 28.02 -5.58 -2.09
N PRO A 101 28.58 -4.37 -2.33
CA PRO A 101 29.90 -4.26 -2.97
C PRO A 101 31.00 -5.00 -2.21
N HIS A 102 30.95 -4.95 -0.87
CA HIS A 102 31.92 -5.64 -0.02
C HIS A 102 31.85 -7.17 -0.17
N ALA A 103 30.63 -7.75 -0.11
CA ALA A 103 30.42 -9.18 -0.33
C ALA A 103 30.85 -9.62 -1.73
N VAL A 104 30.51 -8.83 -2.76
CA VAL A 104 30.91 -9.11 -4.15
C VAL A 104 32.43 -9.14 -4.29
N PHE A 105 33.15 -8.17 -3.72
CA PHE A 105 34.61 -8.16 -3.75
C PHE A 105 35.19 -9.44 -3.15
N HIS A 106 34.76 -9.84 -1.95
CA HIS A 106 35.28 -11.04 -1.31
C HIS A 106 34.92 -12.32 -2.07
N PHE A 107 33.70 -12.44 -2.60
CA PHE A 107 33.30 -13.59 -3.41
C PHE A 107 34.17 -13.76 -4.67
N LEU A 108 34.67 -12.66 -5.23
CA LEU A 108 35.55 -12.66 -6.39
C LEU A 108 37.04 -12.79 -6.03
N ASN A 109 37.41 -12.72 -4.74
CA ASN A 109 38.80 -12.73 -4.26
C ASN A 109 38.99 -13.76 -3.14
N LEU A 110 38.52 -14.99 -3.36
CA LEU A 110 38.62 -16.08 -2.37
C LEU A 110 39.96 -16.82 -2.40
N GLU A 111 40.77 -16.64 -3.45
CA GLU A 111 42.05 -17.35 -3.63
C GLU A 111 43.02 -17.25 -2.45
N PRO A 112 43.11 -16.13 -1.69
CA PRO A 112 44.02 -16.02 -0.55
C PRO A 112 43.61 -16.84 0.68
N TYR A 113 42.38 -17.37 0.73
CA TYR A 113 41.83 -18.03 1.92
C TYR A 113 41.95 -19.56 1.84
N GLU A 114 42.21 -20.20 2.98
CA GLU A 114 41.99 -21.64 3.11
C GLU A 114 40.51 -21.97 2.94
N ALA A 115 40.19 -23.20 2.50
CA ALA A 115 38.82 -23.59 2.17
C ALA A 115 37.81 -23.37 3.31
N GLY A 116 38.20 -23.63 4.56
CA GLY A 116 37.35 -23.40 5.72
C GLY A 116 37.07 -21.91 5.97
N ASP A 117 38.10 -21.08 5.82
CA ASP A 117 37.99 -19.62 5.98
C ASP A 117 37.23 -18.98 4.82
N ALA A 118 37.40 -19.47 3.60
CA ALA A 118 36.62 -19.06 2.44
C ALA A 118 35.12 -19.34 2.64
N ILE A 119 34.75 -20.52 3.12
CA ILE A 119 33.35 -20.86 3.41
C ILE A 119 32.79 -19.95 4.51
N ALA A 120 33.54 -19.76 5.61
CA ALA A 120 33.10 -18.91 6.72
C ALA A 120 32.92 -17.45 6.27
N ASN A 121 33.85 -16.93 5.46
CA ASN A 121 33.76 -15.61 4.85
C ASN A 121 32.51 -15.49 3.97
N VAL A 122 32.29 -16.47 3.08
CA VAL A 122 31.17 -16.46 2.16
C VAL A 122 29.83 -16.48 2.88
N VAL A 123 29.68 -17.36 3.88
CA VAL A 123 28.46 -17.49 4.67
C VAL A 123 28.21 -16.23 5.50
N GLY A 124 29.25 -15.70 6.14
CA GLY A 124 29.17 -14.48 6.94
C GLY A 124 28.72 -13.28 6.13
N LEU A 125 29.39 -13.01 4.99
CA LEU A 125 29.03 -11.91 4.09
C LEU A 125 27.68 -12.16 3.38
N GLY A 126 27.37 -13.41 3.05
CA GLY A 126 26.05 -13.77 2.54
C GLY A 126 24.93 -13.41 3.53
N ALA A 127 25.14 -13.62 4.83
CA ALA A 127 24.17 -13.24 5.86
C ALA A 127 23.99 -11.71 5.98
N THR A 128 25.07 -10.92 5.85
CA THR A 128 24.99 -9.45 5.88
C THR A 128 24.29 -8.84 4.66
N VAL A 129 24.09 -9.61 3.59
CA VAL A 129 23.24 -9.21 2.45
C VAL A 129 21.83 -9.81 2.55
N GLY A 130 21.74 -11.09 2.89
CA GLY A 130 20.49 -11.85 2.92
C GLY A 130 19.51 -11.37 3.99
N ILE A 131 19.99 -11.14 5.22
CA ILE A 131 19.16 -10.67 6.34
C ILE A 131 18.50 -9.31 6.00
N PRO A 132 19.24 -8.24 5.66
CA PRO A 132 18.62 -6.95 5.38
C PRO A 132 17.72 -6.97 4.14
N THR A 133 18.06 -7.75 3.11
CA THR A 133 17.20 -7.96 1.94
C THR A 133 15.86 -8.61 2.33
N GLY A 134 15.91 -9.66 3.15
CA GLY A 134 14.71 -10.31 3.68
C GLY A 134 13.86 -9.37 4.54
N LEU A 135 14.49 -8.56 5.40
CA LEU A 135 13.80 -7.55 6.19
C LEU A 135 13.15 -6.46 5.31
N LEU A 136 13.81 -5.98 4.26
CA LEU A 136 13.21 -5.04 3.31
C LEU A 136 11.99 -5.62 2.60
N PHE A 137 12.08 -6.90 2.20
CA PHE A 137 10.93 -7.59 1.61
C PHE A 137 9.75 -7.69 2.59
N LEU A 138 10.02 -7.97 3.86
CA LEU A 138 8.98 -7.98 4.90
C LEU A 138 8.45 -6.58 5.20
N LEU A 139 9.27 -5.54 5.08
CA LEU A 139 8.90 -4.14 5.30
C LEU A 139 7.90 -3.66 4.24
N GLY A 140 7.95 -4.25 3.03
CA GLY A 140 6.98 -4.03 1.96
C GLY A 140 5.62 -4.69 2.21
N ARG A 141 5.48 -5.56 3.21
CA ARG A 141 4.19 -6.23 3.51
C ARG A 141 3.25 -5.32 4.31
N PRO A 142 1.93 -5.33 4.05
CA PRO A 142 0.94 -4.58 4.83
C PRO A 142 0.91 -4.98 6.31
N ALA A 143 0.53 -4.01 7.15
CA ALA A 143 0.64 -4.08 8.60
C ALA A 143 -0.37 -5.03 9.26
N GLU A 144 -1.56 -5.21 8.69
CA GLU A 144 -2.52 -6.26 9.05
C GLU A 144 -3.60 -6.36 7.95
N PRO A 145 -4.02 -7.56 7.52
CA PRO A 145 -5.20 -7.71 6.67
C PRO A 145 -6.46 -7.42 7.48
N ARG A 146 -7.44 -6.72 6.87
CA ARG A 146 -8.80 -6.64 7.43
C ARG A 146 -9.33 -8.08 7.64
N PRO A 147 -10.01 -8.40 8.75
CA PRO A 147 -10.64 -9.72 8.90
C PRO A 147 -11.58 -9.94 7.71
N ALA A 148 -11.42 -11.08 7.02
CA ALA A 148 -12.23 -11.44 5.86
C ALA A 148 -13.72 -11.44 6.25
N SER A 149 -14.58 -10.99 5.33
CA SER A 149 -16.04 -11.13 5.47
C SER A 149 -16.39 -12.60 5.77
N ARG A 150 -17.34 -12.83 6.68
CA ARG A 150 -17.74 -14.18 7.12
C ARG A 150 -18.51 -14.98 6.06
N ARG A 151 -18.66 -14.45 4.84
CA ARG A 151 -19.30 -15.19 3.75
C ARG A 151 -18.33 -16.23 3.20
N ALA A 152 -18.75 -17.50 3.24
CA ALA A 152 -18.06 -18.60 2.56
C ALA A 152 -17.84 -18.21 1.10
N ALA A 153 -16.59 -18.25 0.63
CA ALA A 153 -16.22 -17.82 -0.71
C ALA A 153 -17.15 -18.39 -1.77
N PRO A 154 -17.77 -17.53 -2.60
CA PRO A 154 -18.22 -17.95 -3.90
C PRO A 154 -17.61 -16.98 -4.91
N GLY A 155 -16.68 -17.45 -5.74
CA GLY A 155 -16.41 -16.71 -6.96
C GLY A 155 -17.74 -16.35 -7.61
N SER A 156 -18.01 -15.07 -7.80
CA SER A 156 -19.08 -14.60 -8.69
C SER A 156 -20.49 -15.16 -8.43
N ALA A 157 -20.93 -15.40 -7.19
CA ALA A 157 -22.34 -15.73 -6.96
C ALA A 157 -23.22 -14.49 -7.21
N GLY A 158 -23.58 -14.26 -8.48
CA GLY A 158 -24.42 -13.17 -8.95
C GLY A 158 -23.87 -12.38 -10.14
N SER A 159 -22.56 -12.47 -10.43
CA SER A 159 -21.99 -11.72 -11.55
C SER A 159 -22.27 -12.39 -12.89
N ARG A 160 -22.50 -11.57 -13.93
CA ARG A 160 -22.78 -12.03 -15.30
C ARG A 160 -21.58 -12.69 -15.99
N VAL A 161 -20.38 -12.49 -15.45
CA VAL A 161 -19.14 -13.14 -15.89
C VAL A 161 -18.47 -13.75 -14.67
N GLU A 162 -18.18 -15.04 -14.74
CA GLU A 162 -17.43 -15.74 -13.69
C GLU A 162 -16.06 -15.11 -13.51
N GLY A 163 -15.64 -14.82 -12.27
CA GLY A 163 -14.35 -14.19 -12.00
C GLY A 163 -13.17 -15.13 -12.30
N VAL A 164 -12.00 -14.58 -12.69
CA VAL A 164 -10.80 -15.40 -12.88
C VAL A 164 -10.46 -16.15 -11.57
N PRO A 165 -10.28 -17.48 -11.61
CA PRO A 165 -10.10 -18.27 -10.40
C PRO A 165 -8.74 -18.04 -9.73
N ASP A 166 -8.66 -18.36 -8.44
CA ASP A 166 -7.43 -18.27 -7.64
C ASP A 166 -6.30 -19.16 -8.15
N SER A 167 -6.64 -20.21 -8.89
CA SER A 167 -5.72 -21.16 -9.52
C SER A 167 -5.05 -20.63 -10.79
N THR A 168 -5.33 -19.38 -11.20
CA THR A 168 -4.72 -18.77 -12.39
C THR A 168 -3.19 -18.85 -12.36
N ARG A 169 -2.59 -19.18 -13.52
CA ARG A 169 -1.14 -19.26 -13.70
C ARG A 169 -0.51 -17.91 -14.03
N ASN A 170 -1.31 -16.88 -14.30
CA ASN A 170 -0.80 -15.57 -14.66
C ASN A 170 -0.15 -14.88 -13.44
N PRO A 171 1.17 -14.59 -13.47
CA PRO A 171 1.88 -14.05 -12.31
C PRO A 171 1.38 -12.67 -11.89
N LEU A 172 0.94 -11.85 -12.85
CA LEU A 172 0.42 -10.51 -12.59
C LEU A 172 -0.90 -10.54 -11.82
N ILE A 173 -1.83 -11.40 -12.25
CA ILE A 173 -3.13 -11.59 -11.57
C ILE A 173 -2.91 -12.15 -10.16
N ARG A 174 -2.00 -13.13 -10.00
CA ARG A 174 -1.65 -13.67 -8.68
C ARG A 174 -1.07 -12.61 -7.75
N TYR A 175 -0.25 -11.70 -8.28
CA TYR A 175 0.26 -10.57 -7.52
C TYR A 175 -0.87 -9.61 -7.09
N ALA A 176 -1.74 -9.23 -8.02
CA ALA A 176 -2.90 -8.37 -7.73
C ALA A 176 -3.83 -8.99 -6.67
N TYR A 177 -4.16 -10.28 -6.80
CA TYR A 177 -4.98 -11.00 -5.82
C TYR A 177 -4.30 -11.12 -4.46
N ARG A 178 -2.98 -11.27 -4.43
CA ARG A 178 -2.22 -11.27 -3.16
C ARG A 178 -2.26 -9.90 -2.50
N GLN A 179 -2.10 -8.83 -3.28
CA GLN A 179 -2.20 -7.47 -2.79
C GLN A 179 -3.60 -7.18 -2.24
N SER A 180 -4.65 -7.60 -2.96
CA SER A 180 -6.04 -7.39 -2.56
C SER A 180 -6.34 -8.10 -1.24
N ARG A 181 -6.02 -9.41 -1.12
CA ARG A 181 -6.14 -10.14 0.16
C ARG A 181 -5.37 -9.49 1.29
N SER A 182 -4.22 -8.90 1.00
CA SER A 182 -3.38 -8.30 2.03
C SER A 182 -3.89 -6.94 2.51
N ARG A 183 -4.68 -6.22 1.72
CA ARG A 183 -5.30 -4.95 2.11
C ARG A 183 -6.71 -5.17 2.67
N GLU A 184 -7.51 -5.92 1.92
CA GLU A 184 -8.95 -6.05 2.13
C GLU A 184 -9.36 -7.32 2.91
N GLY A 185 -8.44 -8.26 3.12
CA GLY A 185 -8.70 -9.56 3.75
C GLY A 185 -9.07 -10.66 2.75
N GLU A 186 -9.61 -10.29 1.61
CA GLU A 186 -10.03 -11.17 0.52
C GLU A 186 -9.78 -10.55 -0.86
N VAL A 187 -10.07 -11.28 -1.94
CA VAL A 187 -9.98 -10.72 -3.30
C VAL A 187 -11.30 -10.02 -3.62
N MET A 188 -11.23 -8.74 -3.98
CA MET A 188 -12.41 -7.97 -4.40
C MET A 188 -13.02 -8.57 -5.67
N ASP A 189 -14.33 -8.74 -5.71
CA ASP A 189 -15.02 -9.31 -6.87
C ASP A 189 -14.82 -8.52 -8.18
N PRO A 190 -14.85 -7.17 -8.19
CA PRO A 190 -14.50 -6.40 -9.38
C PRO A 190 -13.11 -6.74 -9.93
N LEU A 191 -12.12 -6.95 -9.05
CA LEU A 191 -10.77 -7.31 -9.46
C LEU A 191 -10.74 -8.68 -10.17
N ARG A 192 -11.60 -9.61 -9.78
CA ARG A 192 -11.72 -10.90 -10.48
C ARG A 192 -12.30 -10.78 -11.88
N VAL A 193 -13.17 -9.81 -12.10
CA VAL A 193 -13.73 -9.52 -13.44
C VAL A 193 -12.68 -8.80 -14.30
N PHE A 194 -12.01 -7.77 -13.76
CA PHE A 194 -10.91 -7.09 -14.46
C PHE A 194 -9.78 -8.04 -14.88
N ALA A 195 -9.51 -9.08 -14.08
CA ALA A 195 -8.47 -10.05 -14.35
C ALA A 195 -8.63 -10.80 -15.70
N HIS A 196 -9.82 -10.81 -16.30
CA HIS A 196 -10.01 -11.32 -17.68
C HIS A 196 -9.26 -10.50 -18.73
N ASN A 197 -8.99 -9.22 -18.45
CA ASN A 197 -8.21 -8.34 -19.32
C ASN A 197 -7.07 -7.68 -18.51
N PRO A 198 -5.88 -8.31 -18.45
CA PRO A 198 -4.75 -7.80 -17.66
C PRO A 198 -4.30 -6.39 -18.04
N THR A 199 -4.43 -5.99 -19.31
CA THR A 199 -4.08 -4.64 -19.77
C THR A 199 -5.01 -3.59 -19.16
N VAL A 200 -6.32 -3.84 -19.24
CA VAL A 200 -7.33 -2.95 -18.63
C VAL A 200 -7.20 -2.97 -17.11
N MET A 201 -7.04 -4.15 -16.49
CA MET A 201 -6.80 -4.30 -15.06
C MET A 201 -5.62 -3.44 -14.57
N MET A 202 -4.51 -3.44 -15.30
CA MET A 202 -3.33 -2.66 -14.94
C MET A 202 -3.56 -1.15 -15.10
N GLY A 203 -4.11 -0.72 -16.23
CA GLY A 203 -4.40 0.69 -16.46
C GLY A 203 -5.35 1.25 -15.40
N TYR A 204 -6.43 0.51 -15.14
CA TYR A 204 -7.39 0.84 -14.09
C TYR A 204 -6.76 0.84 -12.70
N GLY A 205 -5.97 -0.18 -12.35
CA GLY A 205 -5.29 -0.26 -11.05
C GLY A 205 -4.27 0.87 -10.83
N ILE A 206 -3.60 1.36 -11.88
CA ILE A 206 -2.73 2.55 -11.81
C ILE A 206 -3.56 3.81 -11.56
N PHE A 207 -4.70 3.95 -12.24
CA PHE A 207 -5.58 5.10 -12.06
C PHE A 207 -6.21 5.15 -10.66
N GLU A 208 -6.64 3.99 -10.14
CA GLU A 208 -7.09 3.81 -8.77
C GLU A 208 -6.01 4.24 -7.77
N LEU A 209 -4.78 3.72 -7.91
CA LEU A 209 -3.67 4.07 -7.03
C LEU A 209 -3.28 5.55 -7.11
N ALA A 210 -3.34 6.16 -8.29
CA ALA A 210 -3.07 7.57 -8.48
C ALA A 210 -4.14 8.43 -7.77
N SER A 211 -5.41 8.05 -7.88
CA SER A 211 -6.54 8.72 -7.24
C SER A 211 -6.48 8.60 -5.71
N GLU A 212 -6.17 7.42 -5.17
CA GLU A 212 -5.94 7.19 -3.74
C GLU A 212 -4.80 8.04 -3.17
N ARG A 213 -3.75 8.29 -3.96
CA ARG A 213 -2.57 9.05 -3.52
C ARG A 213 -2.73 10.57 -3.65
N SER A 214 -3.73 11.04 -4.37
CA SER A 214 -3.99 12.47 -4.49
C SER A 214 -4.60 12.97 -3.17
N GLN A 215 -4.01 14.01 -2.59
CA GLN A 215 -4.37 14.53 -1.27
C GLN A 215 -4.60 16.05 -1.30
N ARG A 216 -5.09 16.59 -2.43
CA ARG A 216 -5.44 18.02 -2.53
C ARG A 216 -6.76 18.31 -1.82
N VAL A 217 -7.69 17.35 -1.83
CA VAL A 217 -9.01 17.45 -1.20
C VAL A 217 -9.02 16.61 0.09
N PRO A 218 -9.59 17.11 1.22
CA PRO A 218 -9.71 16.31 2.43
C PRO A 218 -10.45 14.99 2.19
N GLU A 219 -9.99 13.91 2.82
CA GLU A 219 -10.56 12.56 2.62
C GLU A 219 -12.06 12.49 2.92
N ARG A 220 -12.54 13.22 3.93
CA ARG A 220 -13.97 13.31 4.26
C ARG A 220 -14.80 13.82 3.08
N ILE A 221 -14.35 14.89 2.43
CA ILE A 221 -15.03 15.50 1.27
C ILE A 221 -15.06 14.54 0.08
N LYS A 222 -13.93 13.89 -0.23
CA LYS A 222 -13.86 12.88 -1.29
C LYS A 222 -14.79 11.70 -1.02
N HIS A 223 -14.83 11.26 0.24
CA HIS A 223 -15.63 10.10 0.66
C HIS A 223 -17.13 10.39 0.61
N LEU A 224 -17.57 11.57 1.03
CA LEU A 224 -18.97 11.99 0.90
C LEU A 224 -19.38 12.08 -0.58
N ALA A 225 -18.53 12.67 -1.43
CA ALA A 225 -18.77 12.79 -2.86
C ALA A 225 -18.90 11.41 -3.54
N LEU A 226 -18.01 10.47 -3.23
CA LEU A 226 -18.06 9.12 -3.81
C LEU A 226 -19.30 8.35 -3.34
N LEU A 227 -19.63 8.39 -2.04
CA LEU A 227 -20.84 7.72 -1.54
C LEU A 227 -22.09 8.28 -2.22
N ARG A 228 -22.16 9.60 -2.40
CA ARG A 228 -23.30 10.24 -3.08
C ARG A 228 -23.41 9.80 -4.54
N ALA A 229 -22.31 9.72 -5.26
CA ALA A 229 -22.28 9.22 -6.63
C ALA A 229 -22.73 7.74 -6.70
N ALA A 230 -22.22 6.89 -5.80
CA ALA A 230 -22.58 5.49 -5.70
C ALA A 230 -24.08 5.28 -5.40
N MET A 231 -24.66 6.12 -4.53
CA MET A 231 -26.09 6.11 -4.21
C MET A 231 -26.96 6.36 -5.43
N LEU A 232 -26.60 7.36 -6.24
CA LEU A 232 -27.35 7.73 -7.44
C LEU A 232 -27.19 6.73 -8.58
N CYS A 233 -26.00 6.17 -8.75
CA CYS A 233 -25.78 5.10 -9.74
C CYS A 233 -26.32 3.73 -9.29
N GLY A 234 -26.73 3.59 -8.02
CA GLY A 234 -27.28 2.35 -7.47
C GLY A 234 -26.30 1.18 -7.37
N CYS A 235 -25.00 1.45 -7.24
CA CYS A 235 -23.99 0.40 -7.17
C CYS A 235 -23.93 -0.23 -5.78
N GLU A 236 -24.53 -1.42 -5.61
CA GLU A 236 -24.53 -2.15 -4.34
C GLU A 236 -23.12 -2.46 -3.82
N TRP A 237 -22.22 -2.95 -4.68
CA TRP A 237 -20.84 -3.25 -4.30
C TRP A 237 -20.10 -2.00 -3.82
N CYS A 238 -20.31 -0.87 -4.49
CA CYS A 238 -19.64 0.38 -4.17
C CYS A 238 -20.14 0.97 -2.85
N LEU A 239 -21.45 0.86 -2.58
CA LEU A 239 -22.05 1.30 -1.31
C LEU A 239 -21.61 0.41 -0.14
N ASP A 240 -21.52 -0.90 -0.36
CA ASP A 240 -21.01 -1.86 0.63
C ASP A 240 -19.56 -1.52 1.02
N TYR A 241 -18.67 -1.45 0.03
CA TYR A 241 -17.26 -1.13 0.27
C TYR A 241 -17.08 0.29 0.82
N GLY A 242 -17.74 1.28 0.22
CA GLY A 242 -17.69 2.68 0.65
C GLY A 242 -18.16 2.87 2.10
N SER A 243 -19.26 2.24 2.49
CA SER A 243 -19.75 2.29 3.87
C SER A 243 -18.74 1.67 4.84
N ALA A 244 -18.14 0.54 4.47
CA ALA A 244 -17.16 -0.16 5.30
C ALA A 244 -15.88 0.63 5.61
N ILE A 245 -15.44 1.49 4.69
CA ILE A 245 -14.22 2.30 4.86
C ILE A 245 -14.50 3.72 5.36
N SER A 246 -15.77 4.08 5.60
CA SER A 246 -16.20 5.45 5.94
C SER A 246 -15.55 6.01 7.19
N ALA A 247 -15.37 5.17 8.21
CA ALA A 247 -14.75 5.59 9.47
C ALA A 247 -13.30 6.08 9.26
N ALA A 248 -12.55 5.48 8.33
CA ALA A 248 -11.18 5.90 8.01
C ALA A 248 -11.13 7.29 7.34
N ALA A 249 -12.22 7.70 6.69
CA ALA A 249 -12.40 9.02 6.09
C ALA A 249 -13.04 10.05 7.05
N ASN A 250 -13.17 9.73 8.35
CA ASN A 250 -13.91 10.52 9.34
C ASN A 250 -15.38 10.74 8.98
N VAL A 251 -16.03 9.77 8.33
CA VAL A 251 -17.48 9.75 8.09
C VAL A 251 -18.10 8.73 9.05
N SER A 252 -18.89 9.21 10.01
CA SER A 252 -19.48 8.38 11.07
C SER A 252 -20.70 7.61 10.57
N GLU A 253 -21.17 6.63 11.35
CA GLU A 253 -22.43 5.96 11.06
C GLU A 253 -23.62 6.94 11.03
N GLU A 254 -23.63 7.96 11.89
CA GLU A 254 -24.66 9.01 11.90
C GLU A 254 -24.63 9.83 10.60
N ASP A 255 -23.44 10.13 10.08
CA ASP A 255 -23.28 10.81 8.79
C ASP A 255 -23.83 9.93 7.66
N LEU A 256 -23.50 8.64 7.64
CA LEU A 256 -24.03 7.69 6.65
C LEU A 256 -25.56 7.64 6.67
N ARG A 257 -26.17 7.66 7.86
CA ARG A 257 -27.62 7.66 8.04
C ARG A 257 -28.28 8.96 7.57
N ALA A 258 -27.59 10.09 7.75
CA ALA A 258 -28.06 11.40 7.33
C ALA A 258 -27.87 11.65 5.82
N LEU A 259 -26.94 10.94 5.17
CA LEU A 259 -26.54 11.16 3.79
C LEU A 259 -27.70 11.15 2.77
N PRO A 260 -28.72 10.26 2.84
CA PRO A 260 -29.87 10.32 1.93
C PRO A 260 -30.70 11.61 2.04
N THR A 261 -30.66 12.27 3.19
CA THR A 261 -31.41 13.50 3.49
C THR A 261 -30.48 14.67 3.80
N TYR A 262 -29.27 14.68 3.21
CA TYR A 262 -28.17 15.58 3.59
C TYR A 262 -28.56 17.06 3.64
N ARG A 263 -29.39 17.54 2.70
CA ARG A 263 -29.83 18.96 2.66
C ARG A 263 -30.61 19.40 3.89
N GLY A 264 -31.28 18.47 4.57
CA GLY A 264 -32.06 18.74 5.78
C GLY A 264 -31.35 18.36 7.07
N SER A 265 -30.08 17.94 7.00
CA SER A 265 -29.32 17.47 8.16
C SER A 265 -28.35 18.54 8.66
N ASP A 266 -28.22 18.64 9.98
CA ASP A 266 -27.21 19.45 10.68
C ASP A 266 -25.83 18.76 10.75
N ARG A 267 -25.71 17.55 10.19
CA ARG A 267 -24.46 16.77 10.13
C ARG A 267 -23.46 17.28 9.10
N PHE A 268 -23.93 18.04 8.12
CA PHE A 268 -23.13 18.50 6.99
C PHE A 268 -23.04 20.01 6.98
N ASP A 269 -21.83 20.53 6.79
CA ASP A 269 -21.64 21.96 6.60
C ASP A 269 -22.01 22.42 5.18
N ALA A 270 -21.97 23.73 4.94
CA ALA A 270 -22.34 24.30 3.65
C ALA A 270 -21.46 23.81 2.49
N VAL A 271 -20.17 23.56 2.72
CA VAL A 271 -19.24 23.07 1.69
C VAL A 271 -19.52 21.60 1.40
N GLU A 272 -19.79 20.80 2.42
CA GLU A 272 -20.18 19.39 2.28
C GLU A 272 -21.49 19.24 1.51
N ILE A 273 -22.50 20.05 1.82
CA ILE A 273 -23.76 20.09 1.06
C ILE A 273 -23.50 20.45 -0.40
N LEU A 274 -22.68 21.47 -0.66
CA LEU A 274 -22.29 21.90 -2.01
C LEU A 274 -21.57 20.78 -2.79
N VAL A 275 -20.67 20.04 -2.14
CA VAL A 275 -19.99 18.89 -2.75
C VAL A 275 -20.97 17.74 -3.05
N LEU A 276 -21.95 17.50 -2.17
CA LEU A 276 -22.98 16.49 -2.39
C LEU A 276 -23.93 16.88 -3.54
N ASP A 277 -24.25 18.17 -3.67
CA ASP A 277 -24.98 18.72 -4.81
C ASP A 277 -24.20 18.52 -6.11
N TYR A 278 -22.90 18.83 -6.09
CA TYR A 278 -22.00 18.63 -7.24
C TYR A 278 -21.86 17.16 -7.66
N ALA A 279 -21.65 16.27 -6.68
CA ALA A 279 -21.61 14.84 -6.93
C ALA A 279 -22.93 14.34 -7.52
N SER A 280 -24.06 14.93 -7.10
CA SER A 280 -25.37 14.61 -7.66
C SER A 280 -25.50 15.05 -9.12
N ALA A 281 -25.09 16.29 -9.42
CA ALA A 281 -25.12 16.89 -10.75
C ALA A 281 -24.30 16.09 -11.79
N ILE A 282 -23.07 15.70 -11.44
CA ILE A 282 -22.20 14.89 -12.33
C ILE A 282 -22.74 13.47 -12.52
N SER A 283 -23.34 12.89 -11.47
CA SER A 283 -23.77 11.49 -11.49
C SER A 283 -25.18 11.30 -12.08
N ALA A 284 -25.87 12.40 -12.38
CA ALA A 284 -27.16 12.40 -13.05
C ALA A 284 -27.04 11.83 -14.48
N THR A 285 -28.18 11.43 -15.05
CA THR A 285 -28.27 11.00 -16.45
C THR A 285 -29.45 11.73 -17.11
N PRO A 286 -29.20 12.78 -17.91
CA PRO A 286 -27.88 13.32 -18.30
C PRO A 286 -27.12 13.97 -17.14
N ALA A 287 -25.79 14.04 -17.26
CA ALA A 287 -24.94 14.75 -16.30
C ALA A 287 -25.01 16.26 -16.61
N GLU A 288 -25.48 17.05 -15.65
CA GLU A 288 -25.71 18.49 -15.82
C GLU A 288 -25.18 19.24 -14.60
N VAL A 289 -24.13 20.03 -14.80
CA VAL A 289 -23.54 20.91 -13.79
C VAL A 289 -23.81 22.34 -14.23
N SER A 290 -24.59 23.10 -13.45
CA SER A 290 -24.86 24.51 -13.77
C SER A 290 -23.64 25.40 -13.52
N ASP A 291 -23.57 26.51 -14.25
CA ASP A 291 -22.49 27.50 -14.08
C ASP A 291 -22.51 28.09 -12.67
N GLU A 292 -23.70 28.27 -12.08
CA GLU A 292 -23.86 28.76 -10.71
C GLU A 292 -23.29 27.78 -9.68
N LEU A 293 -23.59 26.48 -9.83
CA LEU A 293 -23.07 25.45 -8.94
C LEU A 293 -21.54 25.37 -9.02
N PHE A 294 -21.00 25.42 -10.24
CA PHE A 294 -19.56 25.39 -10.43
C PHE A 294 -18.88 26.68 -9.94
N ALA A 295 -19.53 27.84 -10.09
CA ALA A 295 -19.03 29.10 -9.55
C ALA A 295 -18.92 29.05 -8.01
N GLN A 296 -19.94 28.52 -7.31
CA GLN A 296 -19.91 28.33 -5.86
C GLN A 296 -18.76 27.40 -5.42
N LEU A 297 -18.50 26.31 -6.16
CA LEU A 297 -17.37 25.44 -5.87
C LEU A 297 -16.02 26.16 -5.97
N ARG A 298 -15.84 27.06 -6.96
CA ARG A 298 -14.61 27.85 -7.13
C ARG A 298 -14.36 28.83 -5.98
N GLU A 299 -15.37 29.18 -5.19
CA GLU A 299 -15.18 30.01 -4.00
C GLU A 299 -14.46 29.25 -2.88
N HIS A 300 -14.49 27.91 -2.91
CA HIS A 300 -13.96 27.04 -1.86
C HIS A 300 -12.79 26.14 -2.29
N PHE A 301 -12.66 25.83 -3.59
CA PHE A 301 -11.66 24.91 -4.12
C PHE A 301 -10.84 25.54 -5.25
N ASP A 302 -9.53 25.34 -5.21
CA ASP A 302 -8.63 25.72 -6.31
C ASP A 302 -8.74 24.75 -7.52
N GLU A 303 -8.16 25.09 -8.68
CA GLU A 303 -8.30 24.23 -9.86
C GLU A 303 -7.78 22.80 -9.64
N PRO A 304 -6.62 22.57 -9.00
CA PRO A 304 -6.17 21.22 -8.65
C PRO A 304 -7.16 20.44 -7.77
N GLN A 305 -7.78 21.08 -6.78
CA GLN A 305 -8.78 20.47 -5.91
C GLN A 305 -10.05 20.13 -6.67
N LEU A 306 -10.52 21.04 -7.54
CA LEU A 306 -11.67 20.79 -8.42
C LEU A 306 -11.40 19.57 -9.33
N VAL A 307 -10.22 19.50 -9.96
CA VAL A 307 -9.85 18.34 -10.79
C VAL A 307 -9.83 17.04 -9.97
N GLU A 308 -9.27 17.05 -8.77
CA GLU A 308 -9.26 15.87 -7.89
C GLU A 308 -10.68 15.44 -7.48
N LEU A 309 -11.53 16.40 -7.09
CA LEU A 309 -12.92 16.14 -6.70
C LEU A 309 -13.76 15.61 -7.86
N THR A 310 -13.68 16.23 -9.04
CA THR A 310 -14.36 15.75 -10.24
C THR A 310 -13.86 14.36 -10.63
N SER A 311 -12.55 14.11 -10.54
CA SER A 311 -11.95 12.82 -10.90
C SER A 311 -12.44 11.70 -10.01
N ILE A 312 -12.56 11.90 -8.69
CA ILE A 312 -13.06 10.84 -7.79
C ILE A 312 -14.54 10.54 -8.02
N ILE A 313 -15.36 11.56 -8.30
CA ILE A 313 -16.78 11.37 -8.65
C ILE A 313 -16.92 10.63 -9.99
N ALA A 314 -16.11 10.99 -10.99
CA ALA A 314 -16.10 10.34 -12.30
C ALA A 314 -15.62 8.88 -12.21
N LEU A 315 -14.59 8.62 -11.41
CA LEU A 315 -14.10 7.26 -11.14
C LEU A 315 -15.18 6.41 -10.45
N GLU A 316 -15.93 6.98 -9.51
CA GLU A 316 -17.06 6.30 -8.88
C GLU A 316 -18.18 5.99 -9.89
N ASN A 317 -18.46 6.92 -10.80
CA ASN A 317 -19.38 6.72 -11.92
C ASN A 317 -18.92 5.58 -12.86
N TYR A 318 -17.62 5.43 -13.07
CA TYR A 318 -17.03 4.31 -13.82
C TYR A 318 -17.17 3.00 -13.06
N ARG A 319 -16.77 2.95 -11.77
CA ARG A 319 -16.92 1.77 -10.89
C ARG A 319 -18.36 1.29 -10.88
N ALA A 320 -19.29 2.20 -10.64
CA ALA A 320 -20.70 1.89 -10.55
C ALA A 320 -21.24 1.29 -11.85
N ARG A 321 -20.95 1.90 -13.00
CA ARG A 321 -21.40 1.38 -14.31
C ARG A 321 -20.74 0.05 -14.67
N PHE A 322 -19.45 -0.11 -14.37
CA PHE A 322 -18.73 -1.37 -14.58
C PHE A 322 -19.35 -2.48 -13.72
N ASN A 323 -19.46 -2.24 -12.42
CA ASN A 323 -20.00 -3.20 -11.46
C ASN A 323 -21.45 -3.56 -11.79
N TRP A 324 -22.27 -2.57 -12.13
CA TRP A 324 -23.66 -2.78 -12.56
C TRP A 324 -23.76 -3.61 -13.84
N ALA A 325 -22.95 -3.30 -14.86
CA ALA A 325 -22.94 -4.02 -16.12
C ALA A 325 -22.62 -5.51 -15.94
N PHE A 326 -21.73 -5.83 -14.99
CA PHE A 326 -21.34 -7.20 -14.64
C PHE A 326 -22.16 -7.81 -13.51
N GLY A 327 -23.18 -7.13 -12.96
CA GLY A 327 -24.04 -7.68 -11.91
C GLY A 327 -23.32 -7.93 -10.59
N LEU A 328 -22.35 -7.09 -10.22
CA LEU A 328 -21.61 -7.22 -8.97
C LEU A 328 -22.44 -6.66 -7.81
N ALA A 329 -22.90 -7.57 -6.94
CA ALA A 329 -23.57 -7.26 -5.68
C ALA A 329 -22.58 -6.96 -4.56
N GLY A 330 -23.07 -6.54 -3.39
CA GLY A 330 -22.25 -6.38 -2.18
C GLY A 330 -21.51 -7.66 -1.78
N GLN A 331 -20.26 -7.51 -1.31
CA GLN A 331 -19.37 -8.60 -0.89
C GLN A 331 -19.34 -8.76 0.66
N GLY A 332 -20.14 -7.97 1.37
CA GLY A 332 -20.27 -8.01 2.83
C GLY A 332 -19.16 -7.23 3.54
N TYR A 333 -18.60 -6.20 2.88
CA TYR A 333 -17.58 -5.36 3.50
C TYR A 333 -18.13 -4.60 4.71
N ALA A 334 -19.39 -4.17 4.64
CA ALA A 334 -20.14 -3.49 5.68
C ALA A 334 -21.01 -4.42 6.54
N ASP A 335 -20.83 -5.75 6.45
CA ASP A 335 -21.57 -6.70 7.28
C ASP A 335 -21.35 -6.41 8.78
N GLY A 336 -22.45 -6.24 9.50
CA GLY A 336 -22.43 -5.86 10.93
C GLY A 336 -22.29 -4.36 11.19
N ALA A 337 -22.25 -3.53 10.15
CA ALA A 337 -22.31 -2.07 10.23
C ALA A 337 -23.47 -1.51 9.39
N TYR A 338 -23.73 -0.21 9.49
CA TYR A 338 -24.69 0.42 8.59
C TYR A 338 -24.12 0.57 7.18
N CYS A 339 -24.86 0.05 6.20
CA CYS A 339 -24.59 0.27 4.77
C CYS A 339 -25.60 1.26 4.20
N VAL A 340 -25.10 2.31 3.55
CA VAL A 340 -25.93 3.29 2.85
C VAL A 340 -26.66 2.62 1.70
N ARG A 341 -27.93 2.99 1.51
CA ARG A 341 -28.77 2.41 0.46
C ARG A 341 -28.72 3.23 -0.83
N PRO A 342 -28.89 2.58 -2.00
CA PRO A 342 -29.17 3.29 -3.24
C PRO A 342 -30.31 4.28 -3.06
N GLU A 343 -30.19 5.46 -3.67
CA GLU A 343 -31.34 6.34 -3.83
C GLU A 343 -32.28 5.70 -4.85
N ALA A 344 -33.58 5.69 -4.56
CA ALA A 344 -34.54 5.13 -5.48
C ALA A 344 -34.49 5.93 -6.78
N ALA A 345 -33.95 5.34 -7.85
CA ALA A 345 -34.05 5.95 -9.17
C ALA A 345 -35.54 6.16 -9.48
N ALA A 346 -35.92 7.38 -9.87
CA ALA A 346 -37.21 7.59 -10.51
C ALA A 346 -37.26 6.65 -11.72
N ARG A 347 -38.01 5.54 -11.62
CA ARG A 347 -38.08 4.54 -12.69
C ARG A 347 -38.59 5.24 -13.94
N ALA A 348 -37.72 5.45 -14.93
CA ALA A 348 -38.19 5.62 -16.29
C ALA A 348 -38.91 4.32 -16.70
N PRO A 349 -40.09 4.40 -17.34
CA PRO A 349 -40.79 3.21 -17.81
C PRO A 349 -39.85 2.40 -18.72
N ALA A 350 -39.86 1.08 -18.53
CA ALA A 350 -39.06 0.17 -19.35
C ALA A 350 -39.37 0.43 -20.83
N PRO A 351 -38.36 0.51 -21.72
CA PRO A 351 -38.62 0.58 -23.14
C PRO A 351 -39.42 -0.66 -23.54
N THR A 352 -40.61 -0.44 -24.10
CA THR A 352 -41.40 -1.51 -24.70
C THR A 352 -40.55 -2.11 -25.81
N VAL A 353 -40.06 -3.33 -25.59
CA VAL A 353 -39.46 -4.14 -26.66
C VAL A 353 -40.59 -4.37 -27.66
N GLY A 354 -40.59 -3.58 -28.75
CA GLY A 354 -41.53 -3.74 -29.84
C GLY A 354 -41.40 -5.18 -30.35
N GLY A 355 -42.51 -5.92 -30.27
CA GLY A 355 -42.60 -7.24 -30.87
C GLY A 355 -42.23 -7.15 -32.34
N SER A 356 -41.39 -8.09 -32.78
CA SER A 356 -41.10 -8.28 -34.21
C SER A 356 -42.43 -8.49 -34.95
N PRO A 357 -42.68 -7.82 -36.10
CA PRO A 357 -43.76 -8.23 -36.97
C PRO A 357 -43.46 -9.63 -37.53
N ASP A 358 -44.50 -10.45 -37.58
CA ASP A 358 -44.54 -11.81 -38.14
C ASP A 358 -44.13 -11.88 -39.62
#